data_AF-A0A165GJ77-F1
#
_entry.id   AF-A0A165GJ77-F1
#
_cell.length_a   1.000
_cell.length_b   1.000
_cell.length_c   1.000
_cell.angle_alpha   90.00
_cell.angle_beta   90.00
_cell.angle_gamma   90.00
#
_symmetry.space_group_name_H-M   'P 1'
#
loop_
_entity.id
_entity.type
_entity.pdbx_description
1 polymer ?
#
loop_
_entity_poly.entity_id
_entity_poly.type
_entity_poly.pdbx_seq_one_letter_code
_entity_poly.pdbx_strand_id
1 'polypeptide(L)'
;GVTIVVSPLLGTWLRTQVDRLEELNVPVQSWTSQTSNEERQLIKKDLQSGHPVTRLLYITPEGLDTESFKPILKQLYRQGELNRFVVDEAHCISEWGHQFRTQYRNLGSFRARFPGVPIMALTASATPTVCDDIIHSLRMEEDQLLKVVDQFNRPNLFYQVRPLLML
;
A
#
# COMPACT_ATOMS: atom_id res chain seq x y z
N GLY A 1 -15.24 -6.41 -6.35
CA GLY A 1 -13.79 -6.58 -6.26
C GLY A 1 -13.18 -5.87 -5.07
N VAL A 2 -11.95 -6.28 -4.75
CA VAL A 2 -11.13 -5.90 -3.59
C VAL A 2 -9.94 -5.09 -4.08
N THR A 3 -9.60 -4.04 -3.34
CA THR A 3 -8.37 -3.27 -3.51
C THR A 3 -7.37 -3.68 -2.43
N ILE A 4 -6.16 -4.06 -2.85
CA ILE A 4 -5.08 -4.44 -1.94
C ILE A 4 -4.18 -3.23 -1.72
N VAL A 5 -4.09 -2.77 -0.48
CA VAL A 5 -3.26 -1.63 -0.07
C VAL A 5 -2.02 -2.17 0.64
N VAL A 6 -0.86 -2.03 0.01
CA VAL A 6 0.44 -2.39 0.58
C VAL A 6 1.00 -1.19 1.30
N SER A 7 1.20 -1.28 2.62
CA SER A 7 1.73 -0.17 3.44
C SER A 7 2.83 -0.67 4.38
N PRO A 8 3.91 0.13 4.62
CA PRO A 8 5.02 -0.27 5.50
C PRO A 8 4.68 -0.04 6.99
N LEU A 9 3.61 0.72 7.24
CA LEU A 9 3.21 1.19 8.56
C LEU A 9 2.51 0.05 9.32
N LEU A 10 3.31 -0.67 10.10
CA LEU A 10 2.83 -1.59 11.13
C LEU A 10 2.49 -0.80 12.41
N GLY A 11 1.38 -1.13 13.06
CA GLY A 11 1.09 -0.64 14.40
C GLY A 11 -0.28 -0.01 14.58
N THR A 12 -0.29 1.17 15.17
CA THR A 12 -1.48 1.93 15.57
C THR A 12 -2.09 2.75 14.45
N TRP A 13 -1.29 3.27 13.51
CA TRP A 13 -1.81 4.12 12.43
C TRP A 13 -2.71 3.36 11.46
N LEU A 14 -2.34 2.12 11.13
CA LEU A 14 -3.16 1.25 10.30
C LEU A 14 -4.51 0.95 10.96
N ARG A 15 -4.51 0.72 12.28
CA ARG A 15 -5.74 0.53 13.06
C ARG A 15 -6.59 1.79 13.01
N THR A 16 -6.02 2.96 13.28
CA THR A 16 -6.75 4.24 13.18
C THR A 16 -7.33 4.48 11.77
N GLN A 17 -6.64 4.08 10.71
CA GLN A 17 -7.17 4.14 9.33
C GLN A 17 -8.36 3.18 9.13
N VAL A 18 -8.22 1.93 9.58
CA VAL A 18 -9.27 0.92 9.50
C VAL A 18 -10.49 1.36 10.32
N ASP A 19 -10.30 1.76 11.57
CA ASP A 19 -11.36 2.20 12.48
C ASP A 19 -12.17 3.36 11.87
N ARG A 20 -11.47 4.36 11.30
CA ARG A 20 -12.13 5.50 10.64
C ARG A 20 -12.91 5.10 9.38
N LEU A 21 -12.42 4.10 8.63
CA LEU A 21 -13.12 3.59 7.46
C LEU A 21 -14.35 2.76 7.87
N GLU A 22 -14.24 2.00 8.95
CA GLU A 22 -15.37 1.26 9.54
C GLU A 22 -16.46 2.21 10.05
N GLU A 23 -16.08 3.33 10.71
CA GLU A 23 -17.02 4.40 11.09
C GLU A 23 -17.78 4.99 9.89
N LEU A 24 -17.16 5.01 8.72
CA LEU A 24 -17.77 5.45 7.46
C LEU A 24 -18.53 4.32 6.73
N ASN A 25 -18.71 3.16 7.38
CA ASN A 25 -19.33 1.96 6.82
C ASN A 25 -18.62 1.43 5.55
N VAL A 26 -17.31 1.65 5.44
CA VAL A 26 -16.50 1.07 4.35
C VAL A 26 -16.04 -0.33 4.76
N PRO A 27 -16.34 -1.38 4.00
CA PRO A 27 -15.87 -2.73 4.30
C PRO A 27 -14.35 -2.83 4.12
N VAL A 28 -13.62 -2.66 5.21
CA VAL A 28 -12.16 -2.69 5.26
C VAL A 28 -11.69 -3.81 6.18
N GLN A 29 -10.55 -4.42 5.84
CA GLN A 29 -9.89 -5.42 6.67
C GLN A 29 -8.38 -5.20 6.67
N SER A 30 -7.67 -5.80 7.63
CA SER A 30 -6.22 -5.75 7.69
C SER A 30 -5.59 -7.14 7.83
N TRP A 31 -4.53 -7.39 7.08
CA TRP A 31 -3.72 -8.60 7.09
C TRP A 31 -2.30 -8.26 7.54
N THR A 32 -2.08 -8.22 8.85
CA THR A 32 -0.78 -7.90 9.45
C THR A 32 -0.41 -8.88 10.56
N SER A 33 0.76 -8.72 11.16
CA SER A 33 1.18 -9.50 12.33
C SER A 33 0.23 -9.33 13.53
N GLN A 34 -0.52 -8.23 13.59
CA GLN A 34 -1.47 -7.94 14.67
C GLN A 34 -2.87 -8.51 14.43
N THR A 35 -3.17 -8.97 13.22
CA THR A 35 -4.44 -9.63 12.91
C THR A 35 -4.45 -11.00 13.59
N SER A 36 -5.46 -11.26 14.41
CA SER A 36 -5.62 -12.53 15.11
C SER A 36 -5.82 -13.69 14.12
N ASN A 37 -5.55 -14.92 14.56
CA ASN A 37 -5.76 -16.08 13.70
C ASN A 37 -7.24 -16.27 13.32
N GLU A 38 -8.17 -15.94 14.21
CA GLU A 38 -9.61 -16.02 13.95
C GLU A 38 -10.04 -15.02 12.87
N GLU A 39 -9.64 -13.75 13.01
CA GLU A 39 -9.89 -12.72 12.00
C GLU A 39 -9.27 -13.09 10.65
N ARG A 40 -8.04 -13.61 10.64
CA ARG A 40 -7.41 -14.10 9.40
C ARG A 40 -8.27 -15.15 8.73
N GLN A 41 -8.80 -16.14 9.45
CA GLN A 41 -9.66 -17.17 8.84
C GLN A 41 -10.96 -16.59 8.28
N LEU A 42 -11.57 -15.62 8.96
CA LEU A 42 -12.75 -14.92 8.46
C LEU A 42 -12.45 -14.16 7.17
N ILE A 43 -11.34 -13.41 7.14
CA ILE A 43 -10.86 -12.69 5.95
C ILE A 43 -10.61 -13.68 4.81
N LYS A 44 -9.94 -14.81 5.08
CA LYS A 44 -9.72 -15.85 4.05
C LYS A 44 -11.05 -16.32 3.46
N LYS A 45 -12.01 -16.68 4.32
CA LYS A 45 -13.31 -17.18 3.89
C LYS A 45 -14.07 -16.15 3.06
N ASP A 46 -14.05 -14.88 3.45
CA ASP A 46 -14.69 -13.79 2.69
C ASP A 46 -14.02 -13.60 1.32
N LEU A 47 -12.68 -13.50 1.28
CA LEU A 47 -11.93 -13.32 0.03
C LEU A 47 -12.07 -14.51 -0.93
N GLN A 48 -12.33 -15.72 -0.42
CA GLN A 48 -12.52 -16.91 -1.23
C GLN A 48 -13.98 -17.17 -1.63
N SER A 49 -14.93 -16.37 -1.13
CA SER A 49 -16.37 -16.55 -1.38
C SER A 49 -16.79 -16.31 -2.83
N GLY A 50 -15.94 -15.70 -3.64
CA GLY A 50 -16.23 -15.30 -5.02
C GLY A 50 -16.89 -13.92 -5.14
N HIS A 51 -17.56 -13.44 -4.09
CA HIS A 51 -18.09 -12.08 -4.01
C HIS A 51 -17.73 -11.48 -2.65
N PRO A 52 -16.46 -11.12 -2.45
CA PRO A 52 -15.98 -10.62 -1.17
C PRO A 52 -16.75 -9.36 -0.76
N VAL A 53 -17.17 -9.33 0.49
CA VAL A 53 -17.76 -8.15 1.13
C VAL A 53 -16.67 -7.11 1.34
N THR A 54 -15.46 -7.55 1.70
CA THR A 54 -14.28 -6.70 1.83
C THR A 54 -14.01 -5.93 0.54
N ARG A 55 -13.90 -4.59 0.65
CA ARG A 55 -13.58 -3.70 -0.47
C ARG A 55 -12.14 -3.20 -0.41
N LEU A 56 -11.59 -3.04 0.79
CA LEU A 56 -10.21 -2.63 1.03
C LEU A 56 -9.53 -3.63 1.96
N LEU A 57 -8.37 -4.11 1.57
CA LEU A 57 -7.53 -4.94 2.41
C LEU A 57 -6.15 -4.31 2.55
N TYR A 58 -5.82 -3.89 3.77
CA TYR A 58 -4.49 -3.45 4.11
C TYR A 58 -3.59 -4.64 4.39
N ILE A 59 -2.38 -4.64 3.82
CA ILE A 59 -1.41 -5.71 4.00
C ILE A 59 0.01 -5.14 4.01
N THR A 60 0.92 -5.79 4.72
CA THR A 60 2.33 -5.42 4.67
C THR A 60 3.03 -6.10 3.49
N PRO A 61 4.12 -5.54 2.96
CA PRO A 61 4.85 -6.19 1.86
C PRO A 61 5.34 -7.60 2.23
N GLU A 62 5.66 -7.85 3.50
CA GLU A 62 6.01 -9.18 4.01
C GLU A 62 4.81 -10.14 3.96
N GLY A 63 3.63 -9.67 4.39
CA GLY A 63 2.39 -10.44 4.40
C GLY A 63 1.97 -10.89 2.99
N LEU A 64 2.22 -10.04 2.00
CA LEU A 64 1.87 -10.26 0.60
C LEU A 64 2.59 -11.47 -0.01
N ASP A 65 3.83 -11.72 0.39
CA ASP A 65 4.64 -12.83 -0.12
C ASP A 65 4.57 -14.09 0.74
N THR A 66 3.65 -14.15 1.72
CA THR A 66 3.45 -15.37 2.52
C THR A 66 2.72 -16.47 1.72
N GLU A 67 3.13 -17.72 1.95
CA GLU A 67 2.46 -18.91 1.38
C GLU A 67 0.98 -19.02 1.79
N SER A 68 0.60 -18.37 2.90
CA SER A 68 -0.78 -18.33 3.36
C SER A 68 -1.69 -17.40 2.55
N PHE A 69 -1.13 -16.35 1.92
CA PHE A 69 -1.89 -15.31 1.25
C PHE A 69 -1.82 -15.41 -0.28
N LYS A 70 -0.69 -15.89 -0.83
CA LYS A 70 -0.52 -16.13 -2.28
C LYS A 70 -1.69 -16.90 -2.94
N PRO A 71 -2.22 -18.00 -2.35
CA PRO A 71 -3.32 -18.75 -2.96
C PRO A 71 -4.61 -17.94 -3.03
N ILE A 72 -4.91 -17.17 -1.97
CA ILE A 72 -6.10 -16.32 -1.86
C ILE A 72 -6.07 -15.26 -2.96
N LEU A 73 -4.92 -14.61 -3.12
CA LEU A 73 -4.78 -13.56 -4.12
C LEU A 73 -4.87 -14.10 -5.56
N LYS A 74 -4.27 -15.27 -5.83
CA LYS A 74 -4.43 -15.96 -7.12
C LYS A 74 -5.90 -16.28 -7.41
N GLN A 75 -6.66 -16.67 -6.39
CA GLN A 75 -8.09 -16.94 -6.52
C GLN A 75 -8.88 -15.67 -6.82
N LEU A 76 -8.67 -14.58 -6.06
CA LEU A 76 -9.29 -13.28 -6.31
C LEU A 76 -9.05 -12.79 -7.75
N TYR A 77 -7.80 -12.91 -8.21
CA TYR A 77 -7.45 -12.55 -9.58
C TYR A 77 -8.18 -13.40 -10.62
N ARG A 78 -8.21 -14.73 -10.46
CA ARG A 78 -8.92 -15.64 -11.37
C ARG A 78 -10.43 -15.39 -11.41
N GLN A 79 -11.01 -14.94 -10.30
CA GLN A 79 -12.42 -14.61 -10.20
C GLN A 79 -12.75 -13.21 -10.76
N GLY A 80 -11.75 -12.42 -11.18
CA GLY A 80 -11.95 -11.04 -11.61
C GLY A 80 -12.30 -10.08 -10.46
N GLU A 81 -12.11 -10.50 -9.22
CA GLU A 81 -12.44 -9.73 -8.02
C GLU A 81 -11.24 -8.94 -7.49
N LEU A 82 -10.06 -9.03 -8.10
CA LEU A 82 -8.91 -8.19 -7.76
C LEU A 82 -8.93 -6.90 -8.57
N ASN A 83 -9.35 -5.79 -7.96
CA ASN A 83 -9.59 -4.53 -8.68
C ASN A 83 -8.31 -3.74 -8.97
N ARG A 84 -7.43 -3.59 -7.97
CA ARG A 84 -6.19 -2.82 -8.08
C ARG A 84 -5.25 -3.08 -6.91
N PHE A 85 -3.98 -2.74 -7.12
CA PHE A 85 -2.97 -2.60 -6.08
C PHE A 85 -2.74 -1.12 -5.76
N VAL A 86 -2.59 -0.80 -4.49
CA VAL A 86 -2.16 0.52 -4.00
C VAL A 86 -0.88 0.30 -3.19
N VAL A 87 0.16 1.05 -3.49
CA VAL A 87 1.44 1.04 -2.78
C VAL A 87 1.54 2.36 -2.03
N ASP A 88 1.37 2.29 -0.73
CA ASP A 88 1.49 3.40 0.20
C ASP A 88 2.95 3.59 0.62
N GLU A 89 3.33 4.82 0.96
CA GLU A 89 4.72 5.23 1.23
C GLU A 89 5.72 4.68 0.19
N ALA A 90 5.38 4.83 -1.09
CA ALA A 90 6.14 4.24 -2.19
C ALA A 90 7.62 4.68 -2.24
N HIS A 91 7.97 5.80 -1.60
CA HIS A 91 9.37 6.22 -1.46
C HIS A 91 10.25 5.19 -0.75
N CYS A 92 9.69 4.25 0.04
CA CYS A 92 10.40 3.13 0.64
C CYS A 92 11.01 2.15 -0.39
N ILE A 93 10.60 2.20 -1.66
CA ILE A 93 11.15 1.36 -2.73
C ILE A 93 12.58 1.78 -3.13
N SER A 94 12.87 3.08 -3.08
CA SER A 94 14.16 3.62 -3.52
C SER A 94 15.18 3.57 -2.39
N GLU A 95 16.41 3.11 -2.71
CA GLU A 95 17.55 3.15 -1.78
C GLU A 95 18.00 4.58 -1.47
N TRP A 96 17.62 5.54 -2.33
CA TRP A 96 17.83 6.96 -2.11
C TRP A 96 16.75 7.59 -1.23
N GLY A 97 15.69 6.84 -0.92
CA GLY A 97 14.68 7.21 0.07
C GLY A 97 15.21 7.03 1.49
N HIS A 98 14.79 7.89 2.41
CA HIS A 98 15.21 7.84 3.82
C HIS A 98 14.77 6.58 4.59
N GLN A 99 13.89 5.74 4.01
CA GLN A 99 13.31 4.55 4.64
C GLN A 99 13.24 3.35 3.67
N PHE A 100 14.38 3.01 3.06
CA PHE A 100 14.47 1.89 2.12
C PHE A 100 14.03 0.55 2.75
N ARG A 101 13.19 -0.21 2.03
CA ARG A 101 12.79 -1.58 2.40
C ARG A 101 12.91 -2.54 1.23
N THR A 102 13.77 -3.55 1.35
CA THR A 102 14.01 -4.55 0.30
C THR A 102 12.74 -5.28 -0.16
N GLN A 103 11.77 -5.48 0.73
CA GLN A 103 10.51 -6.16 0.42
C GLN A 103 9.67 -5.39 -0.61
N TYR A 104 9.80 -4.07 -0.66
CA TYR A 104 9.10 -3.23 -1.64
C TYR A 104 9.61 -3.41 -3.07
N ARG A 105 10.92 -3.70 -3.26
CA ARG A 105 11.46 -4.01 -4.59
C ARG A 105 10.86 -5.26 -5.20
N ASN A 106 10.45 -6.22 -4.38
CA ASN A 106 9.80 -7.45 -4.83
C ASN A 106 8.38 -7.21 -5.36
N LEU A 107 7.78 -6.02 -5.14
CA LEU A 107 6.45 -5.69 -5.65
C LEU A 107 6.41 -5.66 -7.19
N GLY A 108 7.51 -5.29 -7.85
CA GLY A 108 7.60 -5.31 -9.31
C GLY A 108 7.46 -6.72 -9.90
N SER A 109 8.19 -7.69 -9.34
CA SER A 109 8.08 -9.11 -9.76
C SER A 109 6.75 -9.74 -9.34
N PHE A 110 6.18 -9.25 -8.24
CA PHE A 110 4.84 -9.62 -7.81
C PHE A 110 3.76 -9.16 -8.78
N ARG A 111 3.81 -7.91 -9.23
CA ARG A 111 2.86 -7.37 -10.21
C ARG A 111 2.88 -8.14 -11.52
N ALA A 112 4.05 -8.61 -11.96
CA ALA A 112 4.18 -9.41 -13.19
C ALA A 112 3.32 -10.70 -13.17
N ARG A 113 2.90 -11.18 -11.99
CA ARG A 113 2.02 -12.36 -11.83
C ARG A 113 0.53 -12.05 -12.05
N PHE A 114 0.15 -10.76 -12.09
CA PHE A 114 -1.23 -10.30 -12.16
C PHE A 114 -1.42 -9.29 -13.31
N PRO A 115 -1.24 -9.71 -14.58
CA PRO A 115 -1.37 -8.82 -15.71
C PRO A 115 -2.80 -8.25 -15.81
N GLY A 116 -2.91 -6.98 -16.21
CA GLY A 116 -4.19 -6.27 -16.33
C GLY A 116 -4.75 -5.67 -15.05
N VAL A 117 -4.14 -5.94 -13.88
CA VAL A 117 -4.53 -5.27 -12.62
C VAL A 117 -3.81 -3.93 -12.51
N PRO A 118 -4.52 -2.79 -12.41
CA PRO A 118 -3.91 -1.49 -12.27
C PRO A 118 -3.20 -1.33 -10.92
N ILE A 119 -2.14 -0.53 -10.91
CA ILE A 119 -1.35 -0.21 -9.72
C ILE A 119 -1.27 1.31 -9.52
N MET A 120 -1.37 1.74 -8.27
CA MET A 120 -1.22 3.11 -7.83
C MET A 120 -0.11 3.19 -6.81
N ALA A 121 0.76 4.20 -6.90
CA ALA A 121 1.82 4.46 -5.93
C ALA A 121 1.59 5.84 -5.31
N LEU A 122 1.58 5.91 -3.97
CA LEU A 122 1.30 7.11 -3.20
C LEU A 122 2.48 7.40 -2.28
N THR A 123 2.92 8.66 -2.22
CA THR A 123 3.99 9.11 -1.33
C THR A 123 3.95 10.63 -1.18
N ALA A 124 4.33 11.12 -0.01
CA ALA A 124 4.48 12.56 0.24
C ALA A 124 5.91 13.05 -0.01
N SER A 125 6.91 12.18 0.17
CA SER A 125 8.34 12.52 0.14
C SER A 125 9.06 11.78 -0.99
N ALA A 126 8.91 12.26 -2.22
CA ALA A 126 9.66 11.74 -3.36
C ALA A 126 10.29 12.87 -4.17
N THR A 127 11.62 12.84 -4.27
CA THR A 127 12.36 13.63 -5.25
C THR A 127 12.09 13.10 -6.66
N PRO A 128 12.37 13.87 -7.73
CA PRO A 128 12.24 13.38 -9.10
C PRO A 128 12.95 12.03 -9.32
N THR A 129 14.16 11.87 -8.77
CA THR A 129 14.92 10.61 -8.84
C THR A 129 14.23 9.45 -8.13
N VAL A 130 13.64 9.67 -6.95
CA VAL A 130 12.87 8.66 -6.23
C VAL A 130 11.60 8.28 -6.98
N CYS A 131 10.93 9.25 -7.63
CA CYS A 131 9.78 8.97 -8.47
C CYS A 131 10.13 8.03 -9.63
N ASP A 132 11.24 8.29 -10.32
CA ASP A 132 11.69 7.47 -11.46
C ASP A 132 12.08 6.05 -11.00
N ASP A 133 12.73 5.94 -9.83
CA ASP A 133 13.03 4.65 -9.19
C ASP A 133 11.76 3.86 -8.85
N ILE A 134 10.70 4.52 -8.36
CA ILE A 134 9.41 3.89 -8.05
C ILE A 134 8.78 3.34 -9.33
N ILE A 135 8.72 4.16 -10.39
CA ILE A 135 8.15 3.79 -11.68
C ILE A 135 8.88 2.55 -12.23
N HIS A 136 10.21 2.59 -12.24
CA HIS A 136 11.02 1.49 -12.74
C HIS A 136 10.87 0.21 -11.89
N SER A 137 10.96 0.34 -10.57
CA SER A 137 10.89 -0.80 -9.64
C SER A 137 9.52 -1.47 -9.62
N LEU A 138 8.44 -0.69 -9.73
CA LEU A 138 7.07 -1.22 -9.86
C LEU A 138 6.72 -1.63 -11.29
N ARG A 139 7.65 -1.44 -12.24
CA ARG A 139 7.51 -1.74 -13.67
C ARG A 139 6.33 -1.01 -14.32
N MET A 140 6.03 0.21 -13.86
CA MET A 140 4.91 1.01 -14.37
C MET A 140 5.20 1.39 -15.83
N GLU A 141 4.23 1.14 -16.71
CA GLU A 141 4.36 1.46 -18.13
C GLU A 141 4.17 2.96 -18.31
N GLU A 142 5.18 3.65 -18.86
CA GLU A 142 5.19 5.11 -18.96
C GLU A 142 4.08 5.67 -19.86
N ASP A 143 3.65 4.90 -20.87
CA ASP A 143 2.60 5.27 -21.82
C ASP A 143 1.20 5.36 -21.20
N GLN A 144 0.97 4.63 -20.11
CA GLN A 144 -0.29 4.59 -19.37
C GLN A 144 -0.17 5.23 -17.97
N LEU A 145 0.98 5.82 -17.66
CA LEU A 145 1.26 6.39 -16.35
C LEU A 145 0.62 7.79 -16.21
N LEU A 146 -0.34 7.90 -15.30
CA LEU A 146 -0.78 9.19 -14.79
C LEU A 146 0.10 9.60 -13.59
N LYS A 147 1.02 10.54 -13.80
CA LYS A 147 1.84 11.13 -12.74
C LYS A 147 1.24 12.44 -12.26
N VAL A 148 0.82 12.50 -11.00
CA VAL A 148 0.31 13.71 -10.34
C VAL A 148 1.29 14.10 -9.23
N VAL A 149 1.79 15.34 -9.28
CA VAL A 149 2.67 15.91 -8.26
C VAL A 149 2.05 17.22 -7.81
N ASP A 150 1.68 17.29 -6.53
CA ASP A 150 1.11 18.50 -5.93
C ASP A 150 2.21 19.39 -5.34
N GLN A 151 1.90 20.68 -5.14
CA GLN A 151 2.82 21.64 -4.56
C GLN A 151 2.99 21.39 -3.07
N PHE A 152 4.24 21.37 -2.62
CA PHE A 152 4.58 21.25 -1.19
C PHE A 152 4.20 22.52 -0.39
N ASN A 153 4.07 23.67 -1.04
CA ASN A 153 3.93 24.95 -0.36
C ASN A 153 2.60 25.06 0.40
N ARG A 154 2.68 25.39 1.69
CA ARG A 154 1.52 25.64 2.55
C ARG A 154 1.56 27.11 2.99
N PRO A 155 0.82 28.02 2.31
CA PRO A 155 0.91 29.46 2.59
C PRO A 155 0.43 29.83 4.00
N ASN A 156 -0.29 28.93 4.67
CA ASN A 156 -0.76 29.06 6.04
C ASN A 156 0.30 28.68 7.10
N LEU A 157 1.52 28.27 6.71
CA LEU A 157 2.58 27.89 7.65
C LEU A 157 3.66 28.98 7.71
N PHE A 158 3.97 29.42 8.93
CA PHE A 158 5.07 30.34 9.22
C PHE A 158 6.24 29.57 9.86
N TYR A 159 7.40 29.56 9.20
CA TYR A 159 8.60 28.89 9.69
C TYR A 159 9.54 29.89 10.35
N GLN A 160 9.95 29.64 11.60
CA GLN A 160 10.91 30.47 12.32
C GLN A 160 12.00 29.60 12.95
N VAL A 161 13.27 29.97 12.75
CA VAL A 161 14.42 29.38 13.44
C VAL A 161 14.85 30.33 14.56
N ARG A 162 14.97 29.82 15.79
CA ARG A 162 15.45 30.61 16.95
C ARG A 162 16.72 29.96 17.51
N PRO A 163 17.70 30.76 17.97
CA PRO A 163 18.88 30.23 18.64
C PRO A 163 18.48 29.53 19.94
N LEU A 164 19.12 28.40 20.23
CA LEU A 164 18.98 27.71 21.51
C LEU A 164 19.85 28.44 22.54
N LEU A 165 19.23 29.16 23.47
CA LEU A 165 19.94 29.74 24.61
C LEU A 165 20.18 28.63 25.63
N MET A 166 21.43 28.18 25.76
CA MET A 166 21.84 27.39 26.91
C MET A 166 22.03 28.34 28.10
N LEU A 167 21.18 28.20 29.11
CA LEU A 167 21.33 28.84 30.43
C LEU A 167 22.21 27.98 31.32
#